data_AF-A0A522DVA9-F1
#
_entry.id   AF-A0A522DVA9-F1
#
_cell.length_a   1.000
_cell.length_b   1.000
_cell.length_c   1.000
_cell.angle_alpha   90.00
_cell.angle_beta   90.00
_cell.angle_gamma   90.00
#
_symmetry.space_group_name_H-M   'P 1'
#
loop_
_entity.id
_entity.type
_entity.pdbx_description
1 polymer ?
#
loop_
_entity_poly.entity_id
_entity_poly.type
_entity_poly.pdbx_seq_one_letter_code
_entity_poly.pdbx_strand_id
1 'polypeptide(L)'
;MATRKTSTPNDETAKPSTKVSAPESAIPQSEPTPTENVTFTVALPVDVHTAPDHEVAVAITDVAINPEFLDHPETSTQSIAIVAEQVLTIPEVPNTDPVIPPLPESDQVYSRRSRAPGEVSAVPEPAGMLTAERLIDQRKKKRRPAPEGFLQELLYKATFHVVNVGDSYRVRERKALDARIGKPFEGSTRFVPVLTRKGGVGKTTISTLLGMALADVREDRVIAIDANPDRGTLVERVERQTRGTVRDVVGRASSIQTFSEFQTLISRDETRLHVLASDSEPTVMEAFDEYDYNAVANVAERFYSLVITDCGTGIVHSVMRATLQRADSVVIVSGGSVDEAKLASETLTWLETNGYADLVKNAVVALNTATHGTNLVKLEEIEAHFKSRVREIVRVPYDAALATGSIIRFNELQPLTRNAARELAALVVDGLPERRSV
;
A
#
# COMPACT_ATOMS: atom_id res chain seq x y z
N MET A 1 62.29 69.95 12.87
CA MET A 1 61.61 69.60 14.15
C MET A 1 61.83 68.10 14.35
N ALA A 2 62.87 67.71 15.10
CA ALA A 2 62.81 67.33 16.52
C ALA A 2 61.87 66.13 16.74
N THR A 3 62.22 64.97 17.31
CA THR A 3 63.40 64.39 18.01
C THR A 3 63.04 62.88 18.19
N ARG A 4 63.95 61.90 17.99
CA ARG A 4 64.64 61.08 19.02
C ARG A 4 63.70 60.40 20.07
N LYS A 5 63.84 59.14 20.52
CA LYS A 5 64.88 58.08 20.44
C LYS A 5 64.40 56.89 21.31
N THR A 6 64.70 55.64 20.94
CA THR A 6 64.98 54.50 21.86
C THR A 6 65.77 53.46 21.04
N SER A 7 67.11 53.48 21.09
CA SER A 7 68.00 52.69 21.97
C SER A 7 68.26 51.26 21.49
N THR A 8 69.40 51.13 20.79
CA THR A 8 70.27 49.98 20.45
C THR A 8 70.88 49.30 21.72
N PRO A 9 71.70 48.21 21.66
CA PRO A 9 72.44 47.63 20.51
C PRO A 9 72.55 46.09 20.38
N ASN A 10 73.13 45.67 19.25
CA ASN A 10 73.90 44.42 18.99
C ASN A 10 74.97 44.21 20.08
N ASP A 11 75.59 43.05 20.31
CA ASP A 11 76.20 42.06 19.42
C ASP A 11 76.75 40.96 20.36
N GLU A 12 76.68 39.67 19.99
CA GLU A 12 77.79 38.72 20.22
C GLU A 12 77.43 37.28 19.78
N THR A 13 78.30 36.77 18.90
CA THR A 13 78.80 35.38 18.84
C THR A 13 78.05 34.28 18.05
N ALA A 14 78.71 33.93 16.93
CA ALA A 14 79.16 32.58 16.57
C ALA A 14 78.17 31.52 16.02
N LYS A 15 78.23 31.36 14.68
CA LYS A 15 78.25 30.12 13.87
C LYS A 15 78.77 28.84 14.59
N PRO A 16 78.68 27.65 13.95
CA PRO A 16 77.57 26.96 13.27
C PRO A 16 77.48 25.50 13.76
N SER A 17 76.59 24.66 13.21
CA SER A 17 76.89 23.26 12.76
C SER A 17 75.66 22.34 12.67
N THR A 18 75.64 21.63 11.53
CA THR A 18 75.14 20.26 11.24
C THR A 18 73.71 19.80 11.53
N LYS A 19 73.06 19.41 10.42
CA LYS A 19 71.99 18.41 10.33
C LYS A 19 72.48 17.03 10.80
N VAL A 20 71.66 16.34 11.59
CA VAL A 20 71.65 14.87 11.75
C VAL A 20 70.20 14.39 11.81
N SER A 21 69.93 13.33 11.05
CA SER A 21 68.69 12.57 10.92
C SER A 21 68.69 11.39 11.90
N ALA A 22 67.54 11.08 12.51
CA ALA A 22 67.19 9.78 13.12
C ALA A 22 65.70 9.79 13.57
N PRO A 23 65.06 8.64 13.84
CA PRO A 23 65.04 7.43 13.03
C PRO A 23 63.62 6.84 12.86
N GLU A 24 63.49 5.94 11.90
CA GLU A 24 62.37 5.06 11.62
C GLU A 24 62.35 3.89 12.64
N SER A 25 61.21 3.66 13.29
CA SER A 25 61.01 2.59 14.28
C SER A 25 59.89 1.67 13.83
N ALA A 26 60.28 0.44 13.50
CA ALA A 26 59.45 -0.69 13.11
C ALA A 26 58.39 -1.04 14.16
N ILE A 27 57.16 -1.29 13.70
CA ILE A 27 56.10 -1.95 14.46
C ILE A 27 56.09 -3.42 14.01
N PRO A 28 56.15 -4.40 14.93
CA PRO A 28 56.29 -5.81 14.60
C PRO A 28 54.98 -6.40 14.02
N GLN A 29 55.14 -7.17 12.95
CA GLN A 29 54.08 -8.00 12.35
C GLN A 29 53.74 -9.14 13.33
N SER A 30 52.49 -9.20 13.80
CA SER A 30 51.97 -10.34 14.56
C SER A 30 51.53 -11.45 13.61
N GLU A 31 52.13 -12.62 13.74
CA GLU A 31 51.69 -13.86 13.09
C GLU A 31 50.24 -14.19 13.50
N PRO A 32 49.38 -14.67 12.56
CA PRO A 32 48.04 -15.08 12.90
C PRO A 32 48.07 -16.41 13.66
N THR A 33 47.63 -16.39 14.91
CA THR A 33 47.29 -17.59 15.67
C THR A 33 46.16 -18.34 14.96
N PRO A 34 46.24 -19.67 14.81
CA PRO A 34 45.15 -20.44 14.22
C PRO A 34 43.94 -20.38 15.16
N THR A 35 42.85 -19.81 14.67
CA THR A 35 41.54 -19.89 15.32
C THR A 35 41.04 -21.32 15.13
N GLU A 36 41.07 -22.11 16.20
CA GLU A 36 40.36 -23.40 16.26
C GLU A 36 38.86 -23.14 16.08
N ASN A 37 38.35 -23.42 14.88
CA ASN A 37 36.91 -23.45 14.65
C ASN A 37 36.33 -24.69 15.33
N VAL A 38 35.88 -24.54 16.58
CA VAL A 38 35.15 -25.58 17.29
C VAL A 38 33.80 -25.79 16.62
N THR A 39 33.68 -26.87 15.85
CA THR A 39 32.42 -27.29 15.22
C THR A 39 31.65 -28.13 16.23
N PHE A 40 30.54 -27.59 16.76
CA PHE A 40 29.60 -28.39 17.55
C PHE A 40 28.57 -29.01 16.62
N THR A 41 28.64 -30.32 16.43
CA THR A 41 27.57 -31.10 15.78
C THR A 41 26.56 -31.50 16.84
N VAL A 42 25.48 -30.73 16.97
CA VAL A 42 24.33 -31.11 17.80
C VAL A 42 23.47 -32.08 17.00
N ALA A 43 23.52 -33.36 17.33
CA ALA A 43 22.57 -34.35 16.83
C ALA A 43 21.23 -34.14 17.54
N LEU A 44 20.27 -33.53 16.85
CA LEU A 44 18.88 -33.50 17.31
C LEU A 44 18.31 -34.93 17.26
N PRO A 45 17.55 -35.38 18.27
CA PRO A 45 16.88 -36.67 18.21
C PRO A 45 15.90 -36.70 17.03
N VAL A 46 15.90 -37.79 16.28
CA VAL A 46 14.93 -38.02 15.21
C VAL A 46 13.57 -38.23 15.86
N ASP A 47 12.69 -37.22 15.77
CA ASP A 47 11.28 -37.41 16.10
C ASP A 47 10.69 -38.39 15.08
N VAL A 48 10.50 -39.63 15.52
CA VAL A 48 9.76 -40.64 14.77
C VAL A 48 8.30 -40.21 14.81
N HIS A 49 7.86 -39.51 13.76
CA HIS A 49 6.43 -39.29 13.52
C HIS A 49 5.76 -40.65 13.35
N THR A 50 5.04 -41.08 14.38
CA THR A 50 4.04 -42.14 14.25
C THR A 50 2.76 -41.48 13.77
N ALA A 51 2.32 -41.85 12.56
CA ALA A 51 1.08 -41.36 12.00
C ALA A 51 -0.10 -41.80 12.91
N PRO A 52 -1.03 -40.89 13.25
CA PRO A 52 -2.16 -41.24 14.09
C PRO A 52 -3.16 -42.13 13.35
N ASP A 53 -3.77 -43.09 14.07
CA ASP A 53 -4.53 -44.26 13.56
C ASP A 53 -5.75 -43.98 12.65
N HIS A 54 -6.03 -42.73 12.30
CA HIS A 54 -7.14 -42.36 11.42
C HIS A 54 -6.76 -42.22 9.93
N GLU A 55 -5.48 -42.36 9.57
CA GLU A 55 -5.03 -42.40 8.16
C GLU A 55 -5.01 -43.82 7.53
N VAL A 56 -5.38 -44.86 8.28
CA VAL A 56 -5.43 -46.26 7.77
C VAL A 56 -6.71 -46.55 6.95
N ALA A 57 -7.59 -45.56 6.74
CA ALA A 57 -8.85 -45.73 6.01
C ALA A 57 -8.86 -45.18 4.57
N VAL A 58 -7.73 -44.66 4.05
CA VAL A 58 -7.65 -44.15 2.67
C VAL A 58 -6.41 -44.73 1.96
N ALA A 59 -6.28 -46.05 1.95
CA ALA A 59 -5.37 -46.74 1.03
C ALA A 59 -6.12 -47.02 -0.27
N ILE A 60 -5.92 -46.17 -1.28
CA ILE A 60 -6.33 -46.45 -2.66
C ILE A 60 -5.39 -47.55 -3.17
N THR A 61 -5.95 -48.68 -3.60
CA THR A 61 -5.19 -49.79 -4.17
C THR A 61 -4.77 -49.41 -5.59
N ASP A 62 -3.53 -48.97 -5.78
CA ASP A 62 -2.95 -48.79 -7.10
C ASP A 62 -2.71 -50.16 -7.75
N VAL A 63 -3.64 -50.57 -8.61
CA VAL A 63 -3.45 -51.71 -9.52
C VAL A 63 -2.75 -51.20 -10.77
N ALA A 64 -1.46 -51.51 -10.88
CA ALA A 64 -0.69 -51.26 -12.10
C ALA A 64 -1.22 -52.11 -13.26
N ILE A 65 -1.79 -51.47 -14.28
CA ILE A 65 -2.23 -52.15 -15.51
C ILE A 65 -1.11 -52.02 -16.55
N ASN A 66 -0.57 -53.16 -16.96
CA ASN A 66 0.48 -53.29 -17.96
C ASN A 66 -0.16 -53.39 -19.37
N PRO A 67 0.21 -52.58 -20.38
CA PRO A 67 -0.60 -52.39 -21.58
C PRO A 67 -0.38 -53.42 -22.72
N GLU A 68 0.10 -54.63 -22.44
CA GLU A 68 0.60 -55.51 -23.52
C GLU A 68 -0.30 -56.70 -23.94
N PHE A 69 -1.48 -56.95 -23.35
CA PHE A 69 -2.32 -58.06 -23.82
C PHE A 69 -3.82 -57.73 -23.90
N LEU A 70 -4.32 -57.74 -25.13
CA LEU A 70 -5.72 -57.70 -25.55
C LEU A 70 -6.40 -59.03 -25.24
N ASP A 71 -7.66 -58.98 -24.78
CA ASP A 71 -8.63 -60.04 -25.02
C ASP A 71 -10.02 -59.43 -25.24
N HIS A 72 -10.57 -59.63 -26.44
CA HIS A 72 -11.95 -59.28 -26.78
C HIS A 72 -12.87 -60.42 -26.34
N PRO A 73 -14.07 -60.10 -25.81
CA PRO A 73 -15.25 -60.61 -26.49
C PRO A 73 -16.42 -59.61 -26.59
N GLU A 74 -17.03 -59.64 -27.77
CA GLU A 74 -18.43 -59.31 -28.11
C GLU A 74 -18.93 -57.85 -27.95
N THR A 75 -18.89 -57.17 -29.11
CA THR A 75 -19.69 -55.98 -29.44
C THR A 75 -21.19 -56.27 -29.31
N SER A 76 -21.82 -55.74 -28.26
CA SER A 76 -23.28 -55.59 -28.22
C SER A 76 -23.66 -54.22 -28.76
N THR A 77 -24.24 -54.21 -29.97
CA THR A 77 -24.77 -53.00 -30.60
C THR A 77 -26.21 -52.80 -30.12
N GLN A 78 -26.46 -51.76 -29.32
CA GLN A 78 -27.82 -51.27 -29.09
C GLN A 78 -28.13 -50.18 -30.12
N SER A 79 -29.05 -50.48 -31.03
CA SER A 79 -29.58 -49.56 -32.03
C SER A 79 -30.78 -48.80 -31.48
N ILE A 80 -30.70 -47.47 -31.47
CA ILE A 80 -31.84 -46.58 -31.20
C ILE A 80 -32.51 -46.29 -32.55
N ALA A 81 -33.78 -46.69 -32.69
CA ALA A 81 -34.59 -46.40 -33.86
C ALA A 81 -35.04 -44.93 -33.84
N ILE A 82 -34.55 -44.13 -34.80
CA ILE A 82 -35.02 -42.78 -35.05
C ILE A 82 -36.28 -42.88 -35.92
N VAL A 83 -37.43 -42.52 -35.37
CA VAL A 83 -38.69 -42.40 -36.12
C VAL A 83 -38.62 -41.13 -36.97
N ALA A 84 -38.73 -41.28 -38.29
CA ALA A 84 -38.83 -40.16 -39.22
C ALA A 84 -40.17 -39.44 -39.04
N GLU A 85 -40.11 -38.17 -38.66
CA GLU A 85 -41.28 -37.29 -38.61
C GLU A 85 -41.72 -36.95 -40.04
N GLN A 86 -43.02 -37.06 -40.29
CA GLN A 86 -43.62 -36.87 -41.62
C GLN A 86 -43.51 -35.41 -42.04
N VAL A 87 -42.86 -35.16 -43.18
CA VAL A 87 -42.85 -33.85 -43.83
C VAL A 87 -44.22 -33.59 -44.45
N LEU A 88 -45.01 -32.75 -43.79
CA LEU A 88 -46.20 -32.14 -44.37
C LEU A 88 -45.79 -31.11 -45.43
N THR A 89 -45.98 -31.45 -46.70
CA THR A 89 -45.85 -30.52 -47.83
C THR A 89 -47.03 -29.55 -47.82
N ILE A 90 -46.74 -28.28 -47.52
CA ILE A 90 -47.68 -27.17 -47.63
C ILE A 90 -47.71 -26.73 -49.12
N PRO A 91 -48.89 -26.54 -49.75
CA PRO A 91 -48.95 -26.10 -51.13
C PRO A 91 -48.44 -24.66 -51.29
N GLU A 92 -47.68 -24.45 -52.37
CA GLU A 92 -47.03 -23.20 -52.73
C GLU A 92 -48.06 -22.11 -53.09
N VAL A 93 -48.11 -21.05 -52.28
CA VAL A 93 -48.93 -19.85 -52.52
C VAL A 93 -48.13 -18.89 -53.42
N PRO A 94 -48.73 -18.21 -54.41
CA PRO A 94 -47.99 -17.36 -55.34
C PRO A 94 -47.25 -16.23 -54.61
N ASN A 95 -45.97 -16.06 -54.95
CA ASN A 95 -45.09 -14.99 -54.47
C ASN A 95 -45.68 -13.60 -54.77
N THR A 96 -46.31 -12.99 -53.76
CA THR A 96 -46.32 -11.53 -53.62
C THR A 96 -45.27 -11.19 -52.60
N ASP A 97 -44.20 -10.54 -53.04
CA ASP A 97 -43.15 -10.03 -52.16
C ASP A 97 -43.79 -9.22 -51.02
N PRO A 98 -43.60 -9.60 -49.75
CA PRO A 98 -44.06 -8.77 -48.65
C PRO A 98 -43.24 -7.47 -48.69
N VAL A 99 -43.92 -6.34 -48.82
CA VAL A 99 -43.31 -5.03 -48.56
C VAL A 99 -42.98 -5.00 -47.07
N ILE A 100 -41.74 -5.37 -46.73
CA ILE A 100 -41.20 -5.26 -45.37
C ILE A 100 -41.05 -3.76 -45.11
N PRO A 101 -41.80 -3.16 -44.16
CA PRO A 101 -41.55 -1.78 -43.78
C PRO A 101 -40.10 -1.69 -43.25
N PRO A 102 -39.35 -0.62 -43.61
CA PRO A 102 -37.98 -0.48 -43.15
C PRO A 102 -37.93 -0.54 -41.62
N LEU A 103 -37.01 -1.36 -41.10
CA LEU A 103 -36.72 -1.41 -39.67
C LEU A 103 -36.32 0.00 -39.21
N PRO A 104 -36.87 0.52 -38.10
CA PRO A 104 -36.47 1.82 -37.60
C PRO A 104 -34.98 1.81 -37.27
N GLU A 105 -34.28 2.88 -37.67
CA GLU A 105 -32.84 3.05 -37.42
C GLU A 105 -32.52 2.87 -35.93
N SER A 106 -31.51 2.05 -35.65
CA SER A 106 -31.15 1.56 -34.31
C SER A 106 -30.41 2.57 -33.43
N ASP A 107 -30.68 3.87 -33.57
CA ASP A 107 -29.91 4.93 -32.89
C ASP A 107 -30.73 5.97 -32.12
N GLN A 108 -32.01 5.73 -31.88
CA GLN A 108 -32.71 6.45 -30.82
C GLN A 108 -32.35 5.86 -29.46
N VAL A 109 -31.20 6.28 -28.93
CA VAL A 109 -30.89 6.17 -27.50
C VAL A 109 -32.10 6.70 -26.73
N TYR A 110 -32.86 5.81 -26.08
CA TYR A 110 -33.95 6.16 -25.16
C TYR A 110 -33.38 6.90 -23.95
N SER A 111 -32.99 8.16 -24.17
CA SER A 111 -32.40 9.05 -23.19
C SER A 111 -33.53 9.68 -22.39
N ARG A 112 -33.70 9.24 -21.14
CA ARG A 112 -34.69 9.80 -20.21
C ARG A 112 -34.28 11.16 -19.63
N ARG A 113 -33.31 11.86 -20.24
CA ARG A 113 -32.70 13.09 -19.68
C ARG A 113 -33.68 14.25 -19.47
N SER A 114 -34.90 14.16 -20.01
CA SER A 114 -35.86 15.27 -20.00
C SER A 114 -37.15 14.98 -19.21
N ARG A 115 -37.23 13.92 -18.38
CA ARG A 115 -38.52 13.52 -17.79
C ARG A 115 -38.61 13.66 -16.27
N ALA A 116 -39.70 14.27 -15.82
CA ALA A 116 -40.03 14.37 -14.40
C ALA A 116 -40.45 13.00 -13.81
N PRO A 117 -40.17 12.72 -12.52
CA PRO A 117 -40.47 11.43 -11.91
C PRO A 117 -41.99 11.17 -11.82
N GLY A 118 -42.48 10.07 -12.41
CA GLY A 118 -43.85 9.58 -12.22
C GLY A 118 -44.75 9.62 -13.46
N GLU A 119 -44.30 10.23 -14.55
CA GLU A 119 -45.04 10.21 -15.81
C GLU A 119 -44.97 8.84 -16.49
N VAL A 120 -46.15 8.29 -16.82
CA VAL A 120 -46.30 7.07 -17.62
C VAL A 120 -46.01 7.42 -19.09
N SER A 121 -45.17 6.64 -19.76
CA SER A 121 -44.86 6.86 -21.18
C SER A 121 -46.08 6.59 -22.04
N ALA A 122 -46.41 7.52 -22.95
CA ALA A 122 -47.45 7.32 -23.96
C ALA A 122 -47.01 6.33 -25.05
N VAL A 123 -45.70 6.06 -25.16
CA VAL A 123 -45.12 5.08 -26.08
C VAL A 123 -44.80 3.80 -25.28
N PRO A 124 -45.22 2.61 -25.76
CA PRO A 124 -44.87 1.34 -25.13
C PRO A 124 -43.35 1.19 -24.98
N GLU A 125 -42.86 1.02 -23.74
CA GLU A 125 -41.44 0.73 -23.52
C GLU A 125 -41.13 -0.71 -24.00
N PRO A 126 -40.03 -0.93 -24.75
CA PRO A 126 -39.66 -2.27 -25.20
C PRO A 126 -39.31 -3.19 -24.02
N ALA A 127 -39.64 -4.48 -24.13
CA ALA A 127 -39.48 -5.47 -23.05
C ALA A 127 -38.04 -5.58 -22.50
N GLY A 128 -37.03 -5.30 -23.31
CA GLY A 128 -35.62 -5.27 -22.89
C GLY A 128 -35.28 -4.21 -21.84
N MET A 129 -36.15 -3.22 -21.61
CA MET A 129 -35.98 -2.23 -20.54
C MET A 129 -36.43 -2.72 -19.15
N LEU A 130 -37.06 -3.91 -19.05
CA LEU A 130 -37.46 -4.54 -17.79
C LEU A 130 -36.34 -5.42 -17.22
N THR A 131 -35.15 -4.87 -17.04
CA THR A 131 -34.06 -5.62 -16.39
C THR A 131 -34.30 -5.72 -14.89
N ALA A 132 -33.96 -6.88 -14.30
CA ALA A 132 -34.02 -7.10 -12.85
C ALA A 132 -33.24 -6.02 -12.09
N GLU A 133 -32.12 -5.59 -12.67
CA GLU A 133 -31.27 -4.51 -12.16
C GLU A 133 -32.02 -3.17 -12.07
N ARG A 134 -32.80 -2.78 -13.11
CA ARG A 134 -33.63 -1.56 -13.06
C ARG A 134 -34.71 -1.64 -11.98
N LEU A 135 -35.32 -2.80 -11.78
CA LEU A 135 -36.37 -2.99 -10.77
C LEU A 135 -35.82 -2.94 -9.34
N ILE A 136 -34.61 -3.47 -9.13
CA ILE A 136 -33.91 -3.42 -7.85
C ILE A 136 -33.42 -2.00 -7.56
N ASP A 137 -32.84 -1.33 -8.56
CA ASP A 137 -32.20 -0.01 -8.41
C ASP A 137 -33.22 1.13 -8.22
N GLN A 138 -34.39 1.04 -8.86
CA GLN A 138 -35.51 1.96 -8.60
C GLN A 138 -36.07 1.83 -7.17
N ARG A 139 -36.06 0.62 -6.59
CA ARG A 139 -36.51 0.40 -5.20
C ARG A 139 -35.46 0.89 -4.20
N LYS A 140 -34.17 0.72 -4.47
CA LYS A 140 -33.06 1.24 -3.63
C LYS A 140 -33.03 2.76 -3.61
N LYS A 141 -33.21 3.44 -4.76
CA LYS A 141 -33.26 4.92 -4.82
C LYS A 141 -34.38 5.55 -4.00
N LYS A 142 -35.48 4.82 -3.74
CA LYS A 142 -36.62 5.34 -2.96
C LYS A 142 -36.51 5.11 -1.45
N ARG A 143 -35.67 4.18 -0.98
CA ARG A 143 -35.53 3.88 0.45
C ARG A 143 -34.25 4.50 0.97
N ARG A 144 -34.37 5.53 1.81
CA ARG A 144 -33.23 6.02 2.61
C ARG A 144 -32.67 4.85 3.42
N PRO A 145 -31.35 4.65 3.47
CA PRO A 145 -30.76 3.59 4.28
C PRO A 145 -31.20 3.74 5.75
N ALA A 146 -31.23 2.61 6.46
CA ALA A 146 -31.57 2.60 7.88
C ALA A 146 -30.57 3.49 8.65
N PRO A 147 -31.04 4.33 9.58
CA PRO A 147 -30.16 5.17 10.36
C PRO A 147 -29.30 4.33 11.29
N GLU A 148 -28.02 4.66 11.35
CA GLU A 148 -27.05 4.01 12.22
C GLU A 148 -26.82 4.83 13.50
N GLY A 149 -26.92 4.14 14.64
CA GLY A 149 -26.74 4.70 15.97
C GLY A 149 -27.77 4.12 16.93
N PHE A 150 -27.37 3.83 18.17
CA PHE A 150 -28.21 3.08 19.11
C PHE A 150 -29.61 3.69 19.29
N LEU A 151 -29.70 5.00 19.51
CA LEU A 151 -30.99 5.69 19.72
C LEU A 151 -31.77 5.86 18.41
N GLN A 152 -31.07 6.18 17.31
CA GLN A 152 -31.68 6.41 16.01
C GLN A 152 -32.25 5.11 15.43
N GLU A 153 -31.52 4.01 15.57
CA GLU A 153 -31.94 2.68 15.18
C GLU A 153 -33.10 2.18 16.06
N LEU A 154 -33.04 2.41 17.37
CA LEU A 154 -34.14 2.10 18.29
C LEU A 154 -35.42 2.85 17.91
N LEU A 155 -35.31 4.16 17.65
CA LEU A 155 -36.44 4.98 17.23
C LEU A 155 -36.98 4.55 15.85
N TYR A 156 -36.10 4.23 14.92
CA TYR A 156 -36.48 3.73 13.60
C TYR A 156 -37.22 2.40 13.70
N LYS A 157 -36.77 1.48 14.56
CA LYS A 157 -37.44 0.20 14.84
C LYS A 157 -38.77 0.39 15.57
N ALA A 158 -38.79 1.25 16.60
CA ALA A 158 -40.00 1.53 17.40
C ALA A 158 -41.09 2.23 16.60
N THR A 159 -40.73 3.04 15.61
CA THR A 159 -41.68 3.71 14.70
C THR A 159 -42.04 2.86 13.49
N PHE A 160 -41.79 1.55 13.52
CA PHE A 160 -42.04 0.63 12.40
C PHE A 160 -41.43 1.11 11.07
N HIS A 161 -40.23 1.69 11.11
CA HIS A 161 -39.48 2.21 9.96
C HIS A 161 -40.11 3.44 9.29
N VAL A 162 -41.09 4.09 9.94
CA VAL A 162 -41.78 5.28 9.41
C VAL A 162 -40.95 6.56 9.62
N VAL A 163 -40.27 6.69 10.77
CA VAL A 163 -39.50 7.90 11.12
C VAL A 163 -38.01 7.61 11.03
N ASN A 164 -37.36 8.14 10.00
CA ASN A 164 -35.91 8.08 9.83
C ASN A 164 -35.28 9.44 10.20
N VAL A 165 -34.68 9.52 11.39
CA VAL A 165 -33.98 10.73 11.90
C VAL A 165 -32.59 10.88 11.27
N GLY A 166 -32.12 9.87 10.54
CA GLY A 166 -30.77 9.82 9.98
C GLY A 166 -29.75 9.31 10.98
N ASP A 167 -28.50 9.22 10.51
CA ASP A 167 -27.38 8.69 11.29
C ASP A 167 -27.02 9.60 12.48
N SER A 168 -26.52 9.00 13.56
CA SER A 168 -25.93 9.75 14.68
C SER A 168 -24.73 10.60 14.23
N TYR A 169 -24.41 11.67 14.97
CA TYR A 169 -23.28 12.56 14.64
C TYR A 169 -21.97 11.79 14.41
N ARG A 170 -21.64 10.85 15.31
CA ARG A 170 -20.42 10.03 15.21
C ARG A 170 -20.41 9.14 13.97
N VAL A 171 -21.56 8.60 13.58
CA VAL A 171 -21.66 7.79 12.36
C VAL A 171 -21.55 8.66 11.12
N ARG A 172 -22.14 9.86 11.12
CA ARG A 172 -22.00 10.81 10.01
C ARG A 172 -20.55 11.23 9.82
N GLU A 173 -19.84 11.54 10.90
CA GLU A 173 -18.42 11.88 10.89
C GLU A 173 -17.58 10.72 10.35
N ARG A 174 -17.82 9.49 10.83
CA ARG A 174 -17.17 8.28 10.30
C ARG A 174 -17.43 8.10 8.81
N LYS A 175 -18.69 8.16 8.36
CA LYS A 175 -19.06 8.03 6.94
C LYS A 175 -18.49 9.14 6.07
N ALA A 176 -18.39 10.36 6.59
CA ALA A 176 -17.76 11.48 5.89
C ALA A 176 -16.25 11.25 5.72
N LEU A 177 -15.59 10.72 6.75
CA LEU A 177 -14.20 10.33 6.66
C LEU A 177 -13.99 9.19 5.65
N ASP A 178 -14.88 8.20 5.66
CA ASP A 178 -14.83 7.05 4.74
C ASP A 178 -15.03 7.48 3.29
N ALA A 179 -15.94 8.43 3.06
CA ALA A 179 -16.15 9.00 1.73
C ALA A 179 -14.92 9.78 1.23
N ARG A 180 -14.19 10.47 2.11
CA ARG A 180 -12.92 11.14 1.76
C ARG A 180 -11.84 10.13 1.40
N ILE A 181 -11.63 9.11 2.24
CA ILE A 181 -10.63 8.06 2.00
C ILE A 181 -10.95 7.25 0.74
N GLY A 182 -12.23 6.91 0.54
CA GLY A 182 -12.75 6.12 -0.58
C GLY A 182 -12.87 6.87 -1.90
N LYS A 183 -12.37 8.11 -1.99
CA LYS A 183 -12.42 8.93 -3.20
C LYS A 183 -11.79 8.18 -4.39
N PRO A 184 -12.53 7.94 -5.49
CA PRO A 184 -11.99 7.23 -6.65
C PRO A 184 -10.94 8.09 -7.37
N PHE A 185 -9.92 7.44 -7.94
CA PHE A 185 -8.93 8.09 -8.78
C PHE A 185 -9.13 7.71 -10.24
N GLU A 186 -8.89 8.65 -11.14
CA GLU A 186 -8.86 8.43 -12.58
C GLU A 186 -7.40 8.44 -13.08
N GLY A 187 -7.12 7.54 -14.03
CA GLY A 187 -5.81 7.45 -14.69
C GLY A 187 -4.82 6.56 -13.94
N SER A 188 -3.56 7.01 -13.86
CA SER A 188 -2.44 6.24 -13.31
C SER A 188 -2.44 6.18 -11.78
N THR A 189 -1.47 5.49 -11.21
CA THR A 189 -1.29 5.29 -9.76
C THR A 189 -0.85 6.56 -9.04
N ARG A 190 -1.16 6.65 -7.75
CA ARG A 190 -0.65 7.70 -6.86
C ARG A 190 0.48 7.17 -5.99
N PHE A 191 1.55 7.95 -5.85
CA PHE A 191 2.70 7.59 -5.03
C PHE A 191 2.80 8.52 -3.82
N VAL A 192 2.86 7.92 -2.63
CA VAL A 192 2.94 8.63 -1.35
C VAL A 192 4.13 8.10 -0.55
N PRO A 193 5.32 8.70 -0.68
CA PRO A 193 6.43 8.33 0.18
C PRO A 193 6.29 8.90 1.58
N VAL A 194 6.77 8.11 2.54
CA VAL A 194 6.81 8.44 3.95
C VAL A 194 8.27 8.67 4.35
N LEU A 195 8.57 9.88 4.81
CA LEU A 195 9.92 10.37 4.98
C LEU A 195 10.22 10.67 6.46
N THR A 196 11.47 10.40 6.85
CA THR A 196 12.06 10.91 8.09
C THR A 196 13.56 11.13 7.91
N ARG A 197 14.12 12.09 8.64
CA ARG A 197 15.58 12.27 8.75
C ARG A 197 16.23 11.26 9.69
N LYS A 198 15.49 10.70 10.67
CA LYS A 198 16.05 9.91 11.78
C LYS A 198 15.34 8.57 11.98
N GLY A 199 16.12 7.52 12.23
CA GLY A 199 15.59 6.23 12.67
C GLY A 199 14.91 6.31 14.04
N GLY A 200 13.83 5.56 14.23
CA GLY A 200 13.16 5.43 15.53
C GLY A 200 11.96 6.35 15.80
N VAL A 201 11.65 7.32 14.93
CA VAL A 201 10.43 8.17 15.08
C VAL A 201 9.11 7.45 14.76
N GLY A 202 9.19 6.18 14.32
CA GLY A 202 8.01 5.39 13.95
C GLY A 202 7.57 5.53 12.49
N LYS A 203 8.47 5.90 11.57
CA LYS A 203 8.16 6.00 10.13
C LYS A 203 7.45 4.75 9.59
N THR A 204 8.07 3.59 9.74
CA THR A 204 7.49 2.30 9.31
C THR A 204 6.12 2.04 9.93
N THR A 205 5.94 2.40 11.20
CA THR A 205 4.65 2.32 11.89
C THR A 205 3.61 3.20 11.21
N ILE A 206 3.93 4.47 10.93
CA ILE A 206 3.04 5.40 10.23
C ILE A 206 2.75 4.94 8.81
N SER A 207 3.74 4.45 8.06
CA SER A 207 3.57 3.88 6.72
C SER A 207 2.58 2.70 6.74
N THR A 208 2.72 1.82 7.72
CA THR A 208 1.82 0.66 7.90
C THR A 208 0.41 1.11 8.27
N LEU A 209 0.27 2.03 9.24
CA LEU A 209 -1.03 2.55 9.66
C LEU A 209 -1.77 3.30 8.54
N LEU A 210 -1.06 4.11 7.77
CA LEU A 210 -1.60 4.79 6.60
C LEU A 210 -2.11 3.77 5.57
N GLY A 211 -1.30 2.75 5.28
CA GLY A 211 -1.68 1.67 4.35
C GLY A 211 -2.91 0.90 4.82
N MET A 212 -2.94 0.52 6.09
CA MET A 212 -4.06 -0.20 6.68
C MET A 212 -5.33 0.63 6.67
N ALA A 213 -5.26 1.91 7.04
CA ALA A 213 -6.42 2.80 7.03
C ALA A 213 -6.96 3.06 5.60
N LEU A 214 -6.07 3.14 4.61
CA LEU A 214 -6.46 3.25 3.21
C LEU A 214 -7.11 1.96 2.70
N ALA A 215 -6.49 0.80 2.95
CA ALA A 215 -6.99 -0.50 2.48
C ALA A 215 -8.29 -0.94 3.17
N ASP A 216 -8.48 -0.59 4.44
CA ASP A 216 -9.70 -0.88 5.21
C ASP A 216 -10.94 -0.24 4.57
N VAL A 217 -10.79 0.98 4.04
CA VAL A 217 -11.91 1.75 3.49
C VAL A 217 -12.04 1.64 1.98
N ARG A 218 -10.93 1.65 1.24
CA ARG A 218 -10.96 1.73 -0.22
C ARG A 218 -11.28 0.39 -0.86
N GLU A 219 -12.02 0.39 -1.96
CA GLU A 219 -12.33 -0.84 -2.69
C GLU A 219 -11.22 -1.26 -3.66
N ASP A 220 -10.38 -0.32 -4.08
CA ASP A 220 -9.23 -0.56 -4.94
C ASP A 220 -7.97 -0.97 -4.15
N ARG A 221 -6.95 -1.45 -4.88
CA ARG A 221 -5.76 -2.05 -4.27
C ARG A 221 -4.76 -0.99 -3.83
N VAL A 222 -4.31 -1.13 -2.58
CA VAL A 222 -3.24 -0.32 -1.95
C VAL A 222 -2.04 -1.22 -1.64
N ILE A 223 -0.83 -0.73 -1.92
CA ILE A 223 0.41 -1.42 -1.58
C ILE A 223 1.35 -0.52 -0.80
N ALA A 224 2.04 -1.07 0.19
CA ALA A 224 3.18 -0.48 0.85
C ALA A 224 4.48 -1.19 0.40
N ILE A 225 5.46 -0.42 -0.05
CA ILE A 225 6.76 -0.89 -0.54
C ILE A 225 7.82 -0.45 0.47
N ASP A 226 8.61 -1.39 0.98
CA ASP A 226 9.78 -1.08 1.80
C ASP A 226 10.94 -0.66 0.90
N ALA A 227 11.30 0.61 0.95
CA ALA A 227 12.38 1.20 0.15
C ALA A 227 13.59 1.53 1.04
N ASN A 228 13.91 0.64 1.99
CA ASN A 228 15.09 0.74 2.83
C ASN A 228 16.27 -0.06 2.23
N PRO A 229 17.41 0.58 1.89
CA PRO A 229 18.58 -0.12 1.35
C PRO A 229 19.34 -0.96 2.38
N ASP A 230 19.21 -0.64 3.68
CA ASP A 230 20.02 -1.30 4.73
C ASP A 230 19.31 -2.52 5.33
N ARG A 231 18.13 -2.30 5.92
CA ARG A 231 17.31 -3.36 6.52
C ARG A 231 15.83 -2.97 6.51
N GLY A 232 15.03 -3.72 5.76
CA GLY A 232 13.58 -3.57 5.80
C GLY A 232 13.01 -3.83 7.18
N THR A 233 12.05 -3.01 7.58
CA THR A 233 11.33 -3.18 8.86
C THR A 233 9.83 -3.24 8.65
N LEU A 234 9.34 -2.98 7.43
CA LEU A 234 7.92 -2.98 7.13
C LEU A 234 7.30 -4.37 7.26
N VAL A 235 8.05 -5.41 6.88
CA VAL A 235 7.62 -6.81 7.00
C VAL A 235 7.50 -7.27 8.45
N GLU A 236 8.16 -6.61 9.40
CA GLU A 236 8.04 -6.92 10.83
C GLU A 236 6.69 -6.44 11.40
N ARG A 237 5.98 -5.55 10.69
CA ARG A 237 4.70 -4.96 11.11
C ARG A 237 3.47 -5.66 10.54
N VAL A 238 3.64 -6.62 9.63
CA VAL A 238 2.55 -7.34 8.96
C VAL A 238 2.86 -8.84 8.95
N GLU A 239 1.84 -9.70 8.99
CA GLU A 239 2.01 -11.15 8.88
C GLU A 239 2.68 -11.51 7.54
N ARG A 240 3.89 -12.07 7.61
CA ARG A 240 4.64 -12.48 6.43
C ARG A 240 4.06 -13.78 5.87
N GLN A 241 3.54 -13.73 4.65
CA GLN A 241 2.92 -14.87 3.96
C GLN A 241 3.82 -15.45 2.86
N THR A 242 4.76 -14.66 2.36
CA THR A 242 5.69 -15.05 1.30
C THR A 242 7.11 -14.65 1.64
N ARG A 243 8.06 -15.34 1.02
CA ARG A 243 9.48 -14.98 1.06
C ARG A 243 9.85 -13.92 0.02
N GLY A 244 8.97 -13.61 -0.92
CA GLY A 244 9.21 -12.63 -1.98
C GLY A 244 9.63 -11.26 -1.45
N THR A 245 10.56 -10.64 -2.16
CA THR A 245 11.17 -9.36 -1.84
C THR A 245 11.09 -8.39 -3.01
N VAL A 246 11.39 -7.12 -2.75
CA VAL A 246 11.59 -6.09 -3.76
C VAL A 246 12.58 -6.55 -4.85
N ARG A 247 13.66 -7.27 -4.49
CA ARG A 247 14.65 -7.77 -5.47
C ARG A 247 14.06 -8.84 -6.40
N ASP A 248 13.22 -9.72 -5.88
CA ASP A 248 12.53 -10.72 -6.71
C ASP A 248 11.64 -10.05 -7.75
N VAL A 249 11.00 -8.93 -7.39
CA VAL A 249 10.22 -8.12 -8.32
C VAL A 249 11.11 -7.49 -9.38
N VAL A 250 12.26 -6.93 -9.01
CA VAL A 250 13.22 -6.35 -9.98
C VAL A 250 13.70 -7.42 -10.96
N GLY A 251 14.18 -8.57 -10.46
CA GLY A 251 14.67 -9.67 -11.29
C GLY A 251 13.62 -10.29 -12.21
N ARG A 252 12.33 -10.15 -11.86
CA ARG A 252 11.19 -10.68 -12.62
C ARG A 252 10.32 -9.60 -13.26
N ALA A 253 10.74 -8.34 -13.28
CA ALA A 253 9.87 -7.23 -13.69
C ALA A 253 9.28 -7.40 -15.10
N SER A 254 10.07 -7.96 -16.02
CA SER A 254 9.66 -8.24 -17.40
C SER A 254 8.76 -9.48 -17.54
N SER A 255 8.85 -10.44 -16.62
CA SER A 255 8.03 -11.66 -16.64
C SER A 255 6.70 -11.50 -15.91
N ILE A 256 6.61 -10.58 -14.95
CA ILE A 256 5.36 -10.26 -14.25
C ILE A 256 4.44 -9.50 -15.21
N GLN A 257 3.46 -10.21 -15.76
CA GLN A 257 2.44 -9.68 -16.67
C GLN A 257 1.06 -9.64 -16.01
N THR A 258 0.80 -10.56 -15.09
CA THR A 258 -0.50 -10.66 -14.40
C THR A 258 -0.39 -10.32 -12.93
N PHE A 259 -1.51 -9.87 -12.35
CA PHE A 259 -1.59 -9.67 -10.91
C PHE A 259 -1.36 -10.99 -10.15
N SER A 260 -1.78 -12.12 -10.72
CA SER A 260 -1.63 -13.44 -10.09
C SER A 260 -0.18 -13.90 -9.97
N GLU A 261 0.73 -13.40 -10.81
CA GLU A 261 2.17 -13.61 -10.65
C GLU A 261 2.72 -12.67 -9.57
N PHE A 262 2.34 -11.39 -9.62
CA PHE A 262 2.80 -10.40 -8.65
C PHE A 262 2.36 -10.73 -7.21
N GLN A 263 1.14 -11.25 -7.03
CA GLN A 263 0.61 -11.61 -5.70
C GLN A 263 1.44 -12.68 -4.98
N THR A 264 2.26 -13.47 -5.71
CA THR A 264 3.13 -14.47 -5.10
C THR A 264 4.33 -13.84 -4.37
N LEU A 265 4.61 -12.56 -4.64
CA LEU A 265 5.76 -11.82 -4.12
C LEU A 265 5.41 -10.84 -2.99
N ILE A 266 4.13 -10.69 -2.66
CA ILE A 266 3.64 -9.74 -1.64
C ILE A 266 2.93 -10.49 -0.50
N SER A 267 2.92 -9.88 0.68
CA SER A 267 2.08 -10.31 1.81
C SER A 267 0.82 -9.42 1.89
N ARG A 268 -0.26 -9.93 2.47
CA ARG A 268 -1.52 -9.21 2.66
C ARG A 268 -2.01 -9.33 4.10
N ASP A 269 -2.37 -8.20 4.69
CA ASP A 269 -2.93 -8.15 6.05
C ASP A 269 -4.47 -8.29 6.07
N GLU A 270 -5.06 -8.21 7.28
CA GLU A 270 -6.52 -8.25 7.50
C GLU A 270 -7.28 -7.07 6.87
N THR A 271 -6.65 -5.89 6.76
CA THR A 271 -7.25 -4.70 6.12
C THR A 271 -7.17 -4.72 4.60
N ARG A 272 -6.53 -5.76 4.02
CA ARG A 272 -6.27 -5.93 2.58
C ARG A 272 -5.15 -5.04 2.04
N LEU A 273 -4.32 -4.47 2.91
CA LEU A 273 -3.07 -3.84 2.53
C LEU A 273 -2.13 -4.89 1.99
N HIS A 274 -1.61 -4.66 0.79
CA HIS A 274 -0.50 -5.45 0.26
C HIS A 274 0.83 -4.85 0.71
N VAL A 275 1.80 -5.70 1.04
CA VAL A 275 3.13 -5.29 1.49
C VAL A 275 4.19 -6.01 0.67
N LEU A 276 5.08 -5.22 0.07
CA LEU A 276 6.28 -5.72 -0.58
C LEU A 276 7.49 -5.42 0.32
N ALA A 277 8.06 -6.49 0.87
CA ALA A 277 9.18 -6.43 1.80
C ALA A 277 10.51 -6.19 1.07
N SER A 278 11.43 -5.44 1.67
CA SER A 278 12.81 -5.41 1.19
C SER A 278 13.54 -6.69 1.59
N ASP A 279 14.71 -6.91 1.00
CA ASP A 279 15.61 -7.95 1.49
C ASP A 279 16.11 -7.61 2.91
N SER A 280 16.33 -8.65 3.70
CA SER A 280 16.82 -8.57 5.09
C SER A 280 18.29 -8.95 5.22
N GLU A 281 18.90 -9.53 4.19
CA GLU A 281 20.29 -9.98 4.23
C GLU A 281 21.29 -8.86 3.85
N PRO A 282 22.16 -8.40 4.78
CA PRO A 282 23.14 -7.34 4.52
C PRO A 282 24.31 -7.77 3.62
N THR A 283 24.41 -9.07 3.33
CA THR A 283 25.56 -9.71 2.64
C THR A 283 25.56 -9.51 1.13
N VAL A 284 24.45 -9.03 0.54
CA VAL A 284 24.35 -8.73 -0.90
C VAL A 284 24.64 -7.24 -1.11
N MET A 285 25.88 -6.92 -1.45
CA MET A 285 26.45 -5.55 -1.52
C MET A 285 25.88 -4.62 -2.61
N GLU A 286 24.86 -5.00 -3.37
CA GLU A 286 24.20 -4.06 -4.29
C GLU A 286 23.08 -3.31 -3.55
N ALA A 287 23.40 -2.14 -3.02
CA ALA A 287 22.42 -1.27 -2.38
C ALA A 287 21.23 -1.02 -3.33
N PHE A 288 20.00 -1.27 -2.84
CA PHE A 288 18.77 -1.02 -3.58
C PHE A 288 18.77 0.42 -4.12
N ASP A 289 18.72 0.58 -5.44
CA ASP A 289 19.01 1.85 -6.09
C ASP A 289 17.81 2.51 -6.80
N GLU A 290 18.08 3.58 -7.55
CA GLU A 290 17.08 4.32 -8.30
C GLU A 290 16.40 3.48 -9.39
N TYR A 291 17.15 2.60 -10.07
CA TYR A 291 16.64 1.74 -11.14
C TYR A 291 15.75 0.65 -10.58
N ASP A 292 16.19 0.03 -9.49
CA ASP A 292 15.43 -1.01 -8.80
C ASP A 292 14.07 -0.49 -8.33
N TYR A 293 14.06 0.70 -7.70
CA TYR A 293 12.81 1.33 -7.27
C TYR A 293 11.89 1.64 -8.45
N ASN A 294 12.42 2.19 -9.54
CA ASN A 294 11.62 2.47 -10.73
C ASN A 294 11.03 1.21 -11.36
N ALA A 295 11.78 0.10 -11.40
CA ALA A 295 11.28 -1.18 -11.89
C ALA A 295 10.10 -1.68 -11.05
N VAL A 296 10.24 -1.66 -9.72
CA VAL A 296 9.16 -2.06 -8.80
C VAL A 296 7.96 -1.12 -8.89
N ALA A 297 8.19 0.19 -8.94
CA ALA A 297 7.15 1.19 -9.09
C ALA A 297 6.36 1.02 -10.39
N ASN A 298 7.02 0.72 -11.51
CA ASN A 298 6.37 0.43 -12.79
C ASN A 298 5.52 -0.85 -12.74
N VAL A 299 5.95 -1.88 -12.02
CA VAL A 299 5.15 -3.09 -11.81
C VAL A 299 3.93 -2.76 -10.96
N ALA A 300 4.10 -2.02 -9.86
CA ALA A 300 3.01 -1.62 -8.98
C ALA A 300 1.98 -0.72 -9.70
N GLU A 301 2.44 0.17 -10.58
CA GLU A 301 1.58 1.09 -11.32
C GLU A 301 0.53 0.39 -12.20
N ARG A 302 0.81 -0.85 -12.62
CA ARG A 302 -0.12 -1.66 -13.42
C ARG A 302 -1.28 -2.25 -12.60
N PHE A 303 -1.12 -2.39 -11.28
CA PHE A 303 -2.04 -3.20 -10.47
C PHE A 303 -2.67 -2.45 -9.29
N TYR A 304 -2.10 -1.32 -8.88
CA TYR A 304 -2.49 -0.57 -7.68
C TYR A 304 -2.90 0.85 -8.03
N SER A 305 -3.88 1.39 -7.32
CA SER A 305 -4.25 2.80 -7.45
C SER A 305 -3.41 3.70 -6.53
N LEU A 306 -2.89 3.14 -5.43
CA LEU A 306 -2.09 3.87 -4.46
C LEU A 306 -0.90 3.03 -3.97
N VAL A 307 0.28 3.63 -4.02
CA VAL A 307 1.55 3.09 -3.56
C VAL A 307 2.08 3.95 -2.43
N ILE A 308 2.33 3.34 -1.28
CA ILE A 308 3.00 3.95 -0.13
C ILE A 308 4.44 3.47 -0.14
N THR A 309 5.38 4.40 -0.12
CA THR A 309 6.80 4.05 -0.09
C THR A 309 7.36 4.33 1.29
N ASP A 310 7.70 3.26 2.02
CA ASP A 310 8.37 3.38 3.30
C ASP A 310 9.87 3.63 3.07
N CYS A 311 10.27 4.89 2.93
CA CYS A 311 11.64 5.25 2.56
C CYS A 311 12.61 4.91 3.69
N GLY A 312 13.82 4.39 3.41
CA GLY A 312 14.84 4.16 4.43
C GLY A 312 15.25 5.40 5.25
N THR A 313 16.14 5.21 6.22
CA THR A 313 16.65 6.32 7.04
C THR A 313 17.71 7.11 6.26
N GLY A 314 17.30 8.18 5.59
CA GLY A 314 18.25 9.08 4.93
C GLY A 314 17.68 9.71 3.66
N ILE A 315 17.69 11.04 3.63
CA ILE A 315 17.24 11.83 2.49
C ILE A 315 18.24 11.78 1.31
N VAL A 316 19.46 11.29 1.56
CA VAL A 316 20.60 11.36 0.63
C VAL A 316 20.82 10.08 -0.19
N HIS A 317 19.90 9.11 -0.11
CA HIS A 317 20.01 7.84 -0.85
C HIS A 317 19.55 7.99 -2.31
N SER A 318 20.14 7.24 -3.24
CA SER A 318 19.81 7.25 -4.69
C SER A 318 18.31 7.05 -4.96
N VAL A 319 17.67 6.17 -4.18
CA VAL A 319 16.23 5.86 -4.21
C VAL A 319 15.35 7.09 -3.94
N MET A 320 15.82 8.04 -3.13
CA MET A 320 15.02 9.21 -2.73
C MET A 320 14.62 10.06 -3.93
N ARG A 321 15.53 10.22 -4.90
CA ARG A 321 15.26 11.01 -6.11
C ARG A 321 14.14 10.40 -6.93
N ALA A 322 14.21 9.11 -7.28
CA ALA A 322 13.14 8.46 -8.04
C ALA A 322 11.83 8.42 -7.25
N THR A 323 11.91 8.26 -5.94
CA THR A 323 10.73 8.28 -5.07
C THR A 323 10.02 9.64 -5.12
N LEU A 324 10.77 10.74 -4.95
CA LEU A 324 10.23 12.10 -4.97
C LEU A 324 9.76 12.53 -6.37
N GLN A 325 10.41 12.07 -7.44
CA GLN A 325 9.99 12.36 -8.82
C GLN A 325 8.62 11.75 -9.17
N ARG A 326 8.24 10.63 -8.53
CA ARG A 326 6.94 9.99 -8.73
C ARG A 326 5.85 10.51 -7.78
N ALA A 327 6.25 11.09 -6.66
CA ALA A 327 5.38 11.43 -5.54
C ALA A 327 4.32 12.48 -5.91
N ASP A 328 3.08 12.21 -5.51
CA ASP A 328 1.95 13.16 -5.61
C ASP A 328 1.74 13.93 -4.30
N SER A 329 2.11 13.32 -3.17
CA SER A 329 2.09 13.91 -1.84
C SER A 329 3.14 13.21 -0.98
N VAL A 330 3.59 13.84 0.10
CA VAL A 330 4.56 13.23 1.03
C VAL A 330 4.04 13.29 2.45
N VAL A 331 4.34 12.25 3.21
CA VAL A 331 4.10 12.22 4.65
C VAL A 331 5.42 12.38 5.36
N ILE A 332 5.56 13.44 6.16
CA ILE A 332 6.73 13.66 7.00
C ILE A 332 6.41 13.16 8.41
N VAL A 333 7.20 12.20 8.89
CA VAL A 333 7.03 11.66 10.24
C VAL A 333 7.94 12.40 11.20
N SER A 334 7.36 12.94 12.26
CA SER A 334 8.10 13.59 13.35
C SER A 334 7.59 13.05 14.69
N GLY A 335 8.48 13.01 15.68
CA GLY A 335 8.09 12.67 17.04
C GLY A 335 7.56 13.88 17.81
N GLY A 336 7.20 13.66 19.07
CA GLY A 336 6.65 14.71 19.94
C GLY A 336 7.70 15.60 20.64
N SER A 337 8.98 15.47 20.30
CA SER A 337 10.06 16.28 20.88
C SER A 337 10.53 17.41 19.95
N VAL A 338 11.14 18.45 20.53
CA VAL A 338 11.67 19.61 19.78
C VAL A 338 12.79 19.19 18.83
N ASP A 339 13.65 18.26 19.23
CA ASP A 339 14.75 17.77 18.40
C ASP A 339 14.24 17.02 17.16
N GLU A 340 13.21 16.20 17.32
CA GLU A 340 12.57 15.48 16.21
C GLU A 340 11.80 16.44 15.29
N ALA A 341 11.13 17.45 15.85
CA ALA A 341 10.48 18.50 15.08
C ALA A 341 11.49 19.32 14.26
N LYS A 342 12.65 19.65 14.85
CA LYS A 342 13.74 20.34 14.15
C LYS A 342 14.24 19.52 12.96
N LEU A 343 14.49 18.21 13.14
CA LEU A 343 14.94 17.32 12.07
C LEU A 343 13.91 17.17 10.94
N ALA A 344 12.62 17.10 11.27
CA ALA A 344 11.54 17.11 10.29
C ALA A 344 11.47 18.47 9.55
N SER A 345 11.67 19.58 10.25
CA SER A 345 11.74 20.91 9.62
C SER A 345 12.94 21.05 8.67
N GLU A 346 14.10 20.47 9.02
CA GLU A 346 15.26 20.41 8.13
C GLU A 346 15.00 19.53 6.90
N THR A 347 14.16 18.51 7.03
CA THR A 347 13.71 17.68 5.89
C THR A 347 12.88 18.50 4.92
N LEU A 348 11.92 19.28 5.44
CA LEU A 348 11.11 20.20 4.64
C LEU A 348 11.98 21.25 3.94
N THR A 349 12.93 21.85 4.66
CA THR A 349 13.88 22.83 4.08
C THR A 349 14.71 22.20 2.97
N TRP A 350 15.18 20.96 3.15
CA TRP A 350 15.92 20.26 2.11
C TRP A 350 15.05 20.03 0.88
N LEU A 351 13.80 19.57 1.05
CA LEU A 351 12.86 19.36 -0.05
C LEU A 351 12.60 20.67 -0.83
N GLU A 352 12.32 21.77 -0.14
CA GLU A 352 12.13 23.09 -0.74
C GLU A 352 13.36 23.54 -1.53
N THR A 353 14.56 23.41 -0.94
CA THR A 353 15.83 23.82 -1.54
C THR A 353 16.20 22.99 -2.77
N ASN A 354 15.69 21.75 -2.86
CA ASN A 354 15.95 20.82 -3.97
C ASN A 354 14.80 20.77 -4.99
N GLY A 355 13.91 21.77 -5.00
CA GLY A 355 12.88 21.92 -6.04
C GLY A 355 11.56 21.19 -5.76
N TYR A 356 11.37 20.64 -4.56
CA TYR A 356 10.13 19.96 -4.15
C TYR A 356 9.23 20.86 -3.27
N ALA A 357 9.28 22.18 -3.48
CA ALA A 357 8.54 23.13 -2.66
C ALA A 357 7.01 22.94 -2.75
N ASP A 358 6.47 22.61 -3.92
CA ASP A 358 5.04 22.36 -4.07
C ASP A 358 4.60 21.05 -3.40
N LEU A 359 5.50 20.06 -3.41
CA LEU A 359 5.29 18.81 -2.68
C LEU A 359 5.27 19.05 -1.15
N VAL A 360 6.11 19.95 -0.66
CA VAL A 360 6.12 20.39 0.76
C VAL A 360 4.84 21.13 1.13
N LYS A 361 4.38 22.07 0.29
CA LYS A 361 3.09 22.75 0.50
C LYS A 361 1.93 21.76 0.56
N ASN A 362 2.01 20.66 -0.19
CA ASN A 362 1.04 19.58 -0.24
C ASN A 362 1.35 18.41 0.72
N ALA A 363 2.31 18.57 1.63
CA ALA A 363 2.70 17.51 2.57
C ALA A 363 1.72 17.41 3.74
N VAL A 364 1.71 16.24 4.38
CA VAL A 364 1.09 16.01 5.68
C VAL A 364 2.17 15.67 6.70
N VAL A 365 2.18 16.34 7.85
CA VAL A 365 3.06 15.98 8.96
C VAL A 365 2.32 15.05 9.91
N ALA A 366 2.83 13.84 10.10
CA ALA A 366 2.34 12.91 11.12
C ALA A 366 3.21 13.05 12.38
N LEU A 367 2.62 13.64 13.43
CA LEU A 367 3.23 13.77 14.74
C LEU A 367 2.97 12.50 15.55
N ASN A 368 3.94 11.60 15.57
CA ASN A 368 3.86 10.35 16.31
C ASN A 368 4.29 10.57 17.77
N THR A 369 3.33 10.58 18.70
CA THR A 369 3.62 10.73 20.13
C THR A 369 3.98 9.37 20.73
N ALA A 370 5.16 8.85 20.37
CA ALA A 370 5.61 7.51 20.76
C ALA A 370 5.96 7.34 22.26
N THR A 371 5.97 8.43 23.05
CA THR A 371 6.40 8.42 24.45
C THR A 371 5.32 9.00 25.37
N HIS A 372 4.96 8.26 26.42
CA HIS A 372 4.17 8.80 27.52
C HIS A 372 4.91 9.98 28.17
N GLY A 373 4.32 11.18 28.11
CA GLY A 373 4.87 12.37 28.79
C GLY A 373 5.29 13.53 27.88
N THR A 374 4.98 13.51 26.59
CA THR A 374 5.08 14.72 25.75
C THR A 374 4.18 15.81 26.34
N ASN A 375 4.77 16.90 26.82
CA ASN A 375 4.02 18.03 27.37
C ASN A 375 3.18 18.66 26.24
N LEU A 376 1.85 18.69 26.40
CA LEU A 376 0.92 19.20 25.39
C LEU A 376 1.37 20.56 24.84
N VAL A 377 1.74 21.49 25.73
CA VAL A 377 2.16 22.86 25.37
C VAL A 377 3.27 22.89 24.31
N LYS A 378 4.23 21.96 24.38
CA LYS A 378 5.31 21.87 23.39
C LYS A 378 4.82 21.36 22.04
N LEU A 379 3.81 20.49 22.04
CA LEU A 379 3.22 19.94 20.82
C LEU A 379 2.46 21.01 20.04
N GLU A 380 1.73 21.89 20.73
CA GLU A 380 1.06 23.03 20.08
C GLU A 380 2.06 23.99 19.40
N GLU A 381 3.22 24.23 20.01
CA GLU A 381 4.28 25.04 19.40
C GLU A 381 4.90 24.35 18.18
N ILE A 382 5.16 23.04 18.27
CA ILE A 382 5.65 22.23 17.14
C ILE A 382 4.65 22.27 15.97
N GLU A 383 3.35 22.17 16.25
CA GLU A 383 2.33 22.29 15.22
C GLU A 383 2.28 23.67 14.58
N ALA A 384 2.31 24.73 15.40
CA ALA A 384 2.32 26.09 14.90
C ALA A 384 3.51 26.34 13.96
N HIS A 385 4.67 25.74 14.26
CA HIS A 385 5.84 25.78 13.38
C HIS A 385 5.55 25.16 12.00
N PHE A 386 4.95 23.97 11.96
CA PHE A 386 4.67 23.27 10.69
C PHE A 386 3.51 23.85 9.89
N LYS A 387 2.48 24.42 10.53
CA LYS A 387 1.28 24.98 9.86
C LYS A 387 1.61 26.04 8.81
N SER A 388 2.76 26.69 8.92
CA SER A 388 3.20 27.71 7.95
C SER A 388 3.79 27.12 6.65
N ARG A 389 4.12 25.82 6.62
CA ARG A 389 4.88 25.18 5.53
C ARG A 389 4.16 24.02 4.86
N VAL A 390 3.37 23.25 5.61
CA VAL A 390 2.68 22.05 5.11
C VAL A 390 1.17 22.27 5.04
N ARG A 391 0.46 21.41 4.30
CA ARG A 391 -1.00 21.50 4.17
C ARG A 391 -1.69 21.18 5.48
N GLU A 392 -1.33 20.06 6.08
CA GLU A 392 -2.05 19.47 7.21
C GLU A 392 -1.11 18.78 8.19
N ILE A 393 -1.57 18.63 9.43
CA ILE A 393 -0.85 17.95 10.50
C ILE A 393 -1.83 17.03 11.22
N VAL A 394 -1.38 15.82 11.55
CA VAL A 394 -2.17 14.85 12.32
C VAL A 394 -1.36 14.33 13.51
N ARG A 395 -2.00 14.28 14.68
CA ARG A 395 -1.42 13.69 15.89
C ARG A 395 -1.78 12.22 15.94
N VAL A 396 -0.78 11.35 15.94
CA VAL A 396 -0.97 9.92 16.18
C VAL A 396 -0.64 9.63 17.65
N PRO A 397 -1.64 9.29 18.48
CA PRO A 397 -1.44 9.10 19.91
C PRO A 397 -0.59 7.88 20.20
N TYR A 398 -0.01 7.82 21.40
CA TYR A 398 0.64 6.61 21.89
C TYR A 398 -0.36 5.44 21.92
N ASP A 399 0.07 4.30 21.40
CA ASP A 399 -0.64 3.03 21.49
C ASP A 399 0.33 1.93 21.89
N ALA A 400 -0.01 1.20 22.95
CA ALA A 400 0.83 0.11 23.47
C ALA A 400 1.06 -0.98 22.41
N ALA A 401 0.05 -1.26 21.57
CA ALA A 401 0.17 -2.25 20.50
C ALA A 401 1.28 -1.87 19.50
N LEU A 402 1.39 -0.58 19.18
CA LEU A 402 2.40 -0.07 18.23
C LEU A 402 3.81 -0.01 18.83
N ALA A 403 3.90 0.23 20.13
CA ALA A 403 5.16 0.35 20.87
C ALA A 403 5.92 -0.97 20.97
N THR A 404 5.24 -2.11 20.90
CA THR A 404 5.88 -3.44 20.95
C THR A 404 6.80 -3.73 19.75
N GLY A 405 6.64 -3.00 18.64
CA GLY A 405 7.39 -3.27 17.42
C GLY A 405 6.93 -4.52 16.66
N SER A 406 5.83 -5.15 17.10
CA SER A 406 5.31 -6.39 16.51
C SER A 406 4.30 -6.13 15.38
N ILE A 407 3.69 -7.23 14.91
CA ILE A 407 2.63 -7.22 13.91
C ILE A 407 1.49 -6.31 14.38
N ILE A 408 1.07 -5.40 13.51
CA ILE A 408 -0.02 -4.47 13.77
C ILE A 408 -1.32 -5.11 13.30
N ARG A 409 -2.26 -5.34 14.23
CA ARG A 409 -3.65 -5.69 13.92
C ARG A 409 -4.49 -4.42 14.01
N PHE A 410 -4.90 -3.89 12.87
CA PHE A 410 -5.55 -2.57 12.80
C PHE A 410 -6.80 -2.51 13.67
N ASN A 411 -7.56 -3.61 13.74
CA ASN A 411 -8.80 -3.67 14.53
C ASN A 411 -8.58 -3.66 16.04
N GLU A 412 -7.40 -4.08 16.52
CA GLU A 412 -7.06 -4.16 17.95
C GLU A 412 -6.51 -2.86 18.52
N LEU A 413 -6.16 -1.89 17.66
CA LEU A 413 -5.67 -0.58 18.08
C LEU A 413 -6.72 0.19 18.87
N GLN A 414 -6.28 1.12 19.71
CA GLN A 414 -7.21 2.00 20.42
C GLN A 414 -8.06 2.81 19.43
N PRO A 415 -9.34 3.10 19.74
CA PRO A 415 -10.20 3.86 18.85
C PRO A 415 -9.63 5.22 18.43
N LEU A 416 -8.90 5.90 19.32
CA LEU A 416 -8.23 7.17 19.02
C LEU A 416 -7.10 7.00 17.99
N THR A 417 -6.29 5.94 18.14
CA THR A 417 -5.21 5.61 17.19
C THR A 417 -5.77 5.26 15.82
N ARG A 418 -6.82 4.44 15.74
CA ARG A 418 -7.49 4.11 14.47
C ARG A 418 -8.09 5.35 13.81
N ASN A 419 -8.72 6.22 14.59
CA ASN A 419 -9.26 7.48 14.07
C ASN A 419 -8.15 8.39 13.53
N ALA A 420 -7.02 8.53 14.24
CA ALA A 420 -5.87 9.29 13.78
C ALA A 420 -5.27 8.71 12.48
N ALA A 421 -5.19 7.38 12.35
CA ALA A 421 -4.73 6.74 11.12
C ALA A 421 -5.69 6.98 9.94
N ARG A 422 -7.01 6.90 10.17
CA ARG A 422 -8.04 7.22 9.17
C ARG A 422 -8.04 8.71 8.81
N GLU A 423 -7.82 9.59 9.77
CA GLU A 423 -7.65 11.02 9.53
C GLU A 423 -6.41 11.30 8.68
N LEU A 424 -5.26 10.69 9.00
CA LEU A 424 -4.06 10.76 8.17
C LEU A 424 -4.35 10.30 6.73
N ALA A 425 -5.02 9.16 6.57
CA ALA A 425 -5.40 8.64 5.25
C ALA A 425 -6.30 9.61 4.47
N ALA A 426 -7.31 10.19 5.13
CA ALA A 426 -8.20 11.16 4.50
C ALA A 426 -7.45 12.43 4.08
N LEU A 427 -6.59 12.97 4.96
CA LEU A 427 -5.79 14.16 4.67
C LEU A 427 -4.85 13.89 3.50
N VAL A 428 -4.19 12.73 3.46
CA VAL A 428 -3.33 12.33 2.33
C VAL A 428 -4.15 12.29 1.03
N VAL A 429 -5.28 11.57 1.01
CA VAL A 429 -6.13 11.43 -0.17
C VAL A 429 -6.67 12.77 -0.68
N ASP A 430 -7.04 13.69 0.21
CA ASP A 430 -7.48 15.03 -0.17
C ASP A 430 -6.38 15.84 -0.88
N GLY A 431 -5.11 15.51 -0.61
CA GLY A 431 -3.95 16.09 -1.29
C GLY A 431 -3.60 15.44 -2.62
N LEU A 432 -4.20 14.31 -2.99
CA LEU A 432 -3.86 13.58 -4.21
C LEU A 432 -4.66 14.11 -5.42
N PRO A 433 -4.04 14.19 -6.61
CA PRO A 433 -4.74 14.62 -7.81
C PRO A 433 -5.84 13.62 -8.18
N GLU A 434 -7.04 14.09 -8.51
CA GLU A 434 -8.16 13.21 -8.90
C GLU A 434 -7.87 12.47 -10.20
N ARG A 435 -7.29 13.18 -11.18
CA ARG A 435 -6.92 12.66 -12.48
C ARG A 435 -5.43 12.85 -12.72
N ARG A 436 -4.75 11.79 -13.13
CA ARG A 436 -3.37 11.83 -13.62
C ARG A 436 -3.36 11.32 -15.05
N SER A 437 -2.88 12.15 -15.97
CA SER A 437 -2.67 11.71 -17.35
C SER A 437 -1.61 10.62 -17.36
N VAL A 438 -1.92 9.51 -18.05
CA VAL A 438 -1.02 8.39 -18.30
C VAL A 438 0.13 8.84 -19.19
#